data_AF-A0AAE6MA73-F1
#
_entry.id   AF-A0AAE6MA73-F1
#
_cell.length_a   1.000
_cell.length_b   1.000
_cell.length_c   1.000
_cell.angle_alpha   90.00
_cell.angle_beta   90.00
_cell.angle_gamma   90.00
#
_symmetry.space_group_name_H-M   'P 1'
#
loop_
_entity.id
_entity.type
_entity.pdbx_description
1 polymer ?
#
loop_
_entity_poly.entity_id
_entity_poly.type
_entity_poly.pdbx_seq_one_letter_code
_entity_poly.pdbx_strand_id
1 'polypeptide(L)'
;MENRKFVIEFYGIEWFIDLPSHIDDGDSGLKIIQPITRIRDKRIVRIFDIFTPSKENIDEAKEYKEFYEICDFEVLPNGHKFTGTFIDALEYIKANFGK
;
A
#
# COMPACT_ATOMS: atom_id res chain seq x y z
N MET A 1 20.19 -6.66 5.74
CA MET A 1 19.54 -5.62 4.92
C MET A 1 18.32 -5.16 5.69
N GLU A 2 18.10 -3.85 5.80
CA GLU A 2 16.88 -3.31 6.40
C GLU A 2 15.74 -3.35 5.38
N ASN A 3 14.52 -3.58 5.86
CA ASN A 3 13.32 -3.53 5.03
C ASN A 3 13.02 -2.08 4.62
N ARG A 4 12.35 -1.89 3.48
CA ARG A 4 11.82 -0.56 3.13
C ARG A 4 10.70 -0.20 4.10
N LYS A 5 10.65 1.06 4.50
CA LYS A 5 9.70 1.58 5.48
C LYS A 5 8.60 2.36 4.77
N PHE A 6 7.36 1.98 5.01
CA PHE A 6 6.17 2.62 4.47
C PHE A 6 5.32 3.18 5.61
N VAL A 7 4.59 4.25 5.30
CA VAL A 7 3.55 4.78 6.18
C VAL A 7 2.18 4.44 5.63
N ILE A 8 1.24 4.15 6.53
CA ILE A 8 -0.18 3.98 6.21
C ILE A 8 -0.94 5.15 6.79
N GLU A 9 -1.65 5.87 5.93
CA GLU A 9 -2.38 7.09 6.26
C GLU A 9 -3.86 6.94 5.98
N PHE A 10 -4.69 7.59 6.80
CA PHE A 10 -6.14 7.65 6.64
C PHE A 10 -6.60 9.11 6.78
N TYR A 11 -7.17 9.66 5.71
CA TYR A 11 -7.65 11.04 5.61
C TYR A 11 -9.16 11.06 5.34
N GLY A 12 -9.95 10.67 6.33
CA GLY A 12 -11.42 10.63 6.23
C GLY A 12 -11.91 9.52 5.31
N ILE A 13 -11.99 9.81 4.00
CA ILE A 13 -12.42 8.86 2.96
C ILE A 13 -11.26 8.36 2.08
N GLU A 14 -10.04 8.82 2.33
CA GLU A 14 -8.87 8.48 1.52
C GLU A 14 -7.86 7.70 2.37
N TRP A 15 -7.13 6.76 1.75
CA TRP A 15 -6.02 6.09 2.39
C TRP A 15 -4.82 5.92 1.47
N PHE A 16 -3.64 5.89 2.08
CA PHE A 16 -2.35 5.79 1.38
C PHE A 16 -1.45 4.75 2.04
N ILE A 17 -0.65 4.06 1.23
CA ILE A 17 0.55 3.34 1.65
C ILE A 17 1.72 4.00 0.89
N ASP A 18 2.49 4.85 1.57
CA ASP A 18 3.51 5.68 0.93
C ASP A 18 4.91 5.36 1.45
N LEU A 19 5.88 5.32 0.54
CA LEU A 19 7.29 5.37 0.88
C LEU A 19 7.62 6.82 1.25
N PRO A 20 8.08 7.17 2.47
CA PRO A 20 8.24 8.56 2.88
C PRO A 20 9.21 9.39 2.01
N SER A 21 10.16 8.73 1.33
CA SER A 21 11.09 9.36 0.40
C SER A 21 10.56 9.45 -1.04
N HIS A 22 9.30 9.06 -1.28
CA HIS A 22 8.68 9.09 -2.59
C HIS A 22 8.46 10.52 -3.09
N ILE A 23 8.78 10.75 -4.35
CA ILE A 23 8.52 12.01 -5.07
C ILE A 23 7.86 11.59 -6.37
N ASP A 24 6.64 12.05 -6.70
CA ASP A 24 5.80 11.58 -7.83
C ASP A 24 6.38 11.81 -9.26
N ASP A 25 7.68 12.10 -9.39
CA ASP A 25 8.36 12.33 -10.65
C ASP A 25 8.93 11.03 -11.25
N GLY A 26 8.50 10.67 -12.46
CA GLY A 26 9.01 9.52 -13.21
C GLY A 26 8.39 8.15 -12.88
N ASP A 27 7.35 8.10 -12.05
CA ASP A 27 6.68 6.84 -11.68
C ASP A 27 5.75 6.32 -12.77
N SER A 28 5.65 4.99 -12.85
CA SER A 28 4.68 4.31 -13.72
C SER A 28 3.49 3.80 -12.90
N GLY A 29 2.29 3.86 -13.47
CA GLY A 29 1.13 3.15 -12.94
C GLY A 29 1.08 1.71 -13.44
N LEU A 30 0.52 0.80 -12.64
CA LEU A 30 0.03 -0.48 -13.18
C LEU A 30 -1.23 -0.16 -14.00
N LYS A 31 -1.32 -0.70 -15.23
CA LYS A 31 -2.26 -0.24 -16.27
C LYS A 31 -3.74 -0.31 -15.86
N ILE A 32 -4.09 -1.20 -14.93
CA ILE A 32 -5.37 -1.30 -14.21
C ILE A 32 -5.03 -1.99 -12.87
N ILE A 33 -5.34 -1.37 -11.72
CA ILE A 33 -5.65 -2.01 -10.42
C ILE A 33 -6.30 -0.91 -9.55
N GLN A 34 -7.42 -1.24 -8.90
CA GLN A 34 -7.87 -0.61 -7.66
C GLN A 34 -7.31 -1.48 -6.52
N PRO A 35 -6.45 -0.96 -5.63
CA PRO A 35 -6.06 0.43 -5.45
C PRO A 35 -5.00 0.93 -6.45
N ILE A 36 -5.03 2.25 -6.72
CA ILE A 36 -4.09 2.90 -7.64
C ILE A 36 -2.67 2.70 -7.12
N THR A 37 -1.87 1.98 -7.90
CA THR A 37 -0.50 1.63 -7.52
C THR A 37 0.52 2.39 -8.38
N ARG A 38 1.55 2.93 -7.73
CA ARG A 38 2.72 3.55 -8.36
C ARG A 38 3.95 2.69 -8.15
N ILE A 39 4.71 2.50 -9.22
CA ILE A 39 5.94 1.72 -9.21
C ILE A 39 7.14 2.54 -9.68
N ARG A 40 8.29 2.30 -9.05
CA ARG A 40 9.62 2.76 -9.46
C ARG A 40 10.58 1.59 -9.40
N ASP A 41 11.39 1.40 -10.45
CA ASP A 41 12.35 0.29 -10.54
C ASP A 41 11.73 -1.08 -10.24
N LYS A 42 10.50 -1.31 -10.75
CA LYS A 42 9.71 -2.55 -10.53
C LYS A 42 9.37 -2.82 -9.06
N ARG A 43 9.28 -1.79 -8.23
CA ARG A 43 8.87 -1.89 -6.83
C ARG A 43 7.78 -0.88 -6.55
N ILE A 44 6.83 -1.27 -5.69
CA ILE A 44 5.78 -0.36 -5.22
C ILE A 44 6.45 0.75 -4.41
N VAL A 45 5.99 1.98 -4.66
CA VAL A 45 6.42 3.18 -3.94
C VAL A 45 5.24 3.94 -3.35
N ARG A 46 4.04 3.75 -3.91
CA ARG A 46 2.79 4.29 -3.39
C ARG A 46 1.61 3.39 -3.77
N ILE A 47 0.65 3.26 -2.85
CA ILE A 47 -0.69 2.70 -3.10
C ILE A 47 -1.71 3.70 -2.55
N PHE A 48 -2.76 4.01 -3.31
CA PHE A 48 -3.81 4.95 -2.93
C PHE A 48 -5.20 4.48 -3.39
N ASP A 49 -6.20 4.66 -2.53
CA ASP A 49 -7.60 4.54 -2.91
C ASP A 49 -8.50 5.36 -1.97
N ILE A 50 -9.75 5.53 -2.38
CA ILE A 50 -10.84 6.10 -1.57
C ILE A 50 -11.86 5.03 -1.13
N PHE A 51 -11.75 3.82 -1.67
CA PHE A 51 -12.57 2.67 -1.30
C PHE A 51 -11.80 1.72 -0.39
N THR A 52 -12.50 1.09 0.56
CA THR A 52 -11.97 -0.06 1.30
C THR A 52 -11.53 -1.14 0.28
N PRO A 53 -10.32 -1.72 0.41
CA PRO A 53 -9.93 -2.82 -0.45
C PRO A 53 -10.96 -3.95 -0.41
N SER A 54 -11.48 -4.33 -1.57
CA SER A 54 -12.38 -5.48 -1.70
C SER A 54 -11.59 -6.79 -1.65
N LYS A 55 -12.26 -7.92 -1.47
CA LYS A 55 -11.60 -9.23 -1.59
C LYS A 55 -11.05 -9.44 -3.01
N GLU A 56 -11.81 -9.04 -4.02
CA GLU A 56 -11.43 -9.14 -5.44
C GLU A 56 -10.17 -8.34 -5.73
N ASN A 57 -10.07 -7.11 -5.22
CA ASN A 57 -8.89 -6.25 -5.37
C ASN A 57 -7.64 -6.89 -4.73
N ILE A 58 -7.79 -7.52 -3.56
CA ILE A 58 -6.69 -8.21 -2.87
C ILE A 58 -6.28 -9.49 -3.62
N ASP A 59 -7.25 -10.22 -4.16
CA ASP A 59 -6.98 -11.42 -4.96
C ASP A 59 -6.29 -11.06 -6.28
N GLU A 60 -6.67 -9.96 -6.94
CA GLU A 60 -5.96 -9.42 -8.12
C GLU A 60 -4.53 -8.99 -7.76
N ALA A 61 -4.34 -8.30 -6.63
CA ALA A 61 -3.01 -7.89 -6.16
C ALA A 61 -2.04 -9.08 -5.98
N LYS A 62 -2.55 -10.27 -5.66
CA LYS A 62 -1.74 -11.50 -5.54
C LYS A 62 -1.18 -12.01 -6.86
N GLU A 63 -1.64 -11.53 -8.01
CA GLU A 63 -1.08 -11.85 -9.32
C GLU A 63 0.23 -11.08 -9.60
N TYR A 64 0.51 -10.03 -8.82
CA TYR A 64 1.66 -9.14 -8.99
C TYR A 64 2.73 -9.44 -7.94
N LYS A 65 3.92 -9.86 -8.40
CA LYS A 65 5.04 -10.20 -7.52
C LYS A 65 5.48 -9.05 -6.60
N GLU A 66 5.26 -7.81 -7.03
CA GLU A 66 5.64 -6.60 -6.30
C GLU A 66 4.89 -6.49 -4.96
N PHE A 67 3.70 -7.06 -4.85
CA PHE A 67 2.91 -7.04 -3.62
C PHE A 67 3.43 -8.00 -2.53
N TYR A 68 4.29 -8.96 -2.88
CA TYR A 68 4.89 -9.91 -1.94
C TYR A 68 6.20 -9.41 -1.32
N GLU A 69 6.59 -8.16 -1.60
CA GLU A 69 7.77 -7.58 -0.97
C GLU A 69 7.55 -7.37 0.54
N ILE A 70 8.46 -7.92 1.35
CA ILE A 70 8.45 -7.71 2.81
C ILE A 70 8.96 -6.29 3.12
N CYS A 71 8.13 -5.51 3.78
CA CYS A 71 8.37 -4.13 4.19
C CYS A 71 8.01 -3.93 5.68
N ASP A 72 8.50 -2.83 6.26
CA ASP A 72 8.04 -2.36 7.56
C ASP A 72 7.00 -1.27 7.35
N PHE A 73 5.87 -1.36 8.05
CA PHE A 73 4.75 -0.43 7.94
C PHE A 73 4.51 0.29 9.28
N GLU A 74 4.24 1.58 9.21
CA GLU A 74 3.80 2.41 10.34
C GLU A 74 2.45 3.07 10.03
N VAL A 75 1.44 2.78 10.83
CA VAL A 75 0.09 3.34 10.71
C VAL A 75 0.04 4.66 11.47
N LEU A 76 0.04 5.78 10.76
CA LEU A 76 0.18 7.10 11.38
C LEU A 76 -0.94 7.46 12.37
N PRO A 77 -2.23 7.13 12.13
CA PRO A 77 -3.29 7.49 13.07
C PRO A 77 -3.17 6.90 14.48
N ASN A 78 -2.48 5.75 14.65
CA ASN A 78 -2.41 5.05 15.94
C ASN A 78 -0.98 4.59 16.32
N GLY A 79 0.02 4.85 15.49
CA GLY A 79 1.41 4.43 15.69
C GLY A 79 1.62 2.91 15.65
N HIS A 80 0.64 2.12 15.17
CA HIS A 80 0.79 0.68 15.02
C HIS A 80 1.87 0.36 13.99
N LYS A 81 2.74 -0.60 14.30
CA LYS A 81 3.85 -1.00 13.44
C LYS A 81 3.82 -2.49 13.22
N PHE A 82 4.06 -2.91 11.99
CA PHE A 82 4.17 -4.32 11.63
C PHE A 82 5.13 -4.52 10.46
N THR A 83 5.70 -5.71 10.37
CA THR A 83 6.47 -6.17 9.21
C THR A 83 5.62 -7.17 8.45
N GLY A 84 5.51 -7.00 7.14
CA GLY A 84 4.66 -7.85 6.30
C GLY A 84 4.81 -7.51 4.82
N THR A 85 3.91 -8.04 4.01
CA THR A 85 3.79 -7.74 2.59
C THR A 85 2.81 -6.60 2.32
N PHE A 86 2.73 -6.10 1.09
CA PHE A 86 1.66 -5.17 0.72
C PHE A 86 0.28 -5.84 0.78
N ILE A 87 0.17 -7.16 0.60
CA ILE A 87 -1.07 -7.89 0.81
C ILE A 87 -1.52 -7.80 2.29
N ASP A 88 -0.59 -7.96 3.23
CA ASP A 88 -0.90 -7.82 4.66
C ASP A 88 -1.34 -6.39 5.00
N ALA A 89 -0.72 -5.38 4.38
CA ALA A 89 -1.13 -3.98 4.51
C ALA A 89 -2.54 -3.72 3.95
N LEU A 90 -2.89 -4.31 2.80
CA LEU A 90 -4.24 -4.20 2.23
C LEU A 90 -5.29 -4.88 3.11
N GLU A 91 -5.00 -6.06 3.66
CA GLU A 91 -5.90 -6.73 4.61
C GLU A 91 -6.05 -5.93 5.92
N TYR A 92 -4.97 -5.29 6.40
CA TYR A 92 -5.04 -4.38 7.55
C TYR A 92 -5.97 -3.20 7.27
N ILE A 93 -5.84 -2.55 6.10
CA ILE A 93 -6.69 -1.43 5.70
C ILE A 93 -8.13 -1.91 5.57
N LYS A 94 -8.39 -3.03 4.90
CA LYS A 94 -9.73 -3.62 4.78
C LYS A 94 -10.38 -3.89 6.14
N ALA A 95 -9.61 -4.33 7.13
CA ALA A 95 -10.11 -4.59 8.47
C ALA A 95 -10.35 -3.32 9.33
N ASN A 96 -9.81 -2.17 8.94
CA ASN A 96 -9.78 -0.95 9.77
C ASN A 96 -10.26 0.34 9.09
N PHE A 97 -10.41 0.37 7.77
CA PHE A 97 -10.93 1.52 7.02
C PHE A 97 -12.44 1.67 7.22
N GLY A 98 -12.90 2.89 7.51
CA GLY A 98 -14.33 3.21 7.56
C GLY A 98 -15.13 2.55 8.70
N LYS A 99 -14.48 2.27 9.83
CA LYS A 99 -15.18 1.98 11.10
C LYS A 99 -15.80 3.23 11.69
#